data_AF-A0A4Q9MMD3-F1
#
_entry.id   AF-A0A4Q9MMD3-F1
#
_cell.length_a   1.000
_cell.length_b   1.000
_cell.length_c   1.000
_cell.angle_alpha   90.00
_cell.angle_beta   90.00
_cell.angle_gamma   90.00
#
_symmetry.space_group_name_H-M   'P 1'
#
loop_
_entity.id
_entity.type
_entity.pdbx_description
1 polymer ?
#
loop_
_entity_poly.entity_id
_entity_poly.type
_entity_poly.pdbx_seq_one_letter_code
_entity_poly.pdbx_strand_id
1 'polypeptide(L)'
;MVCKATFVAVALGLMASANPIGREPARIQRIPLTKRSGLTNADGTFNLIKAVNEIARVKSKHSHNLQVIDRHRDHGHHSSSEPVQPSAIPTPAPSVGTLTATEILSATDTGALTAAGTVSELLTGTRTRTGTVVPSSAPSSAVTGSVPLTDDEGDLLWTGQLTIGNPPQPFVVDFDTGSADLWIPSVSCQNCGGQDPPYDPSKSSESQPQSGTFQINYGDGSSTSGSPYSDTVTVGGITVSGQVFAAVTQESSEFLSEPMDGIMGMGLPALSSLKTTPFFYTAMKQGSVAQNTFAFKLAQSGSELTLGGTNNASFTGNIEFHKLSSAVGYWIIGDGSVTVGGKTSASQIQTIIDSGSTIITAPTAAADALWQSVQGAQAFEQGMYTFPCDSAPEVAFSWGGKSWSISANDINLGQVEEGSSDCVGAIAGGDLGFGDDVWLLGDTFMKNVYTVFDADQNGSIGFAQLA
;
A
#
# COMPACT_ATOMS: atom_id res chain seq x y z
N MET A 1 -66.33 48.08 51.12
CA MET A 1 -65.51 47.39 52.14
C MET A 1 -64.10 47.18 51.59
N VAL A 2 -63.17 46.81 52.47
CA VAL A 2 -61.79 46.32 52.21
C VAL A 2 -61.83 45.13 51.21
N CYS A 3 -60.83 44.82 50.35
CA CYS A 3 -59.38 45.03 50.41
C CYS A 3 -58.69 45.39 49.07
N LYS A 4 -57.36 45.60 49.12
CA LYS A 4 -56.43 45.71 47.98
C LYS A 4 -55.80 44.34 47.66
N ALA A 5 -55.39 44.15 46.41
CA ALA A 5 -54.23 43.33 46.05
C ALA A 5 -53.60 43.88 44.76
N THR A 6 -52.26 43.93 44.70
CA THR A 6 -51.48 44.47 43.57
C THR A 6 -50.72 43.33 42.89
N PHE A 7 -50.49 43.40 41.57
CA PHE A 7 -49.20 43.10 40.89
C PHE A 7 -49.42 43.37 39.37
N VAL A 8 -49.06 44.57 38.90
CA VAL A 8 -47.83 44.86 38.12
C VAL A 8 -47.82 44.17 36.74
N ALA A 9 -47.92 44.97 35.69
CA ALA A 9 -47.62 44.56 34.33
C ALA A 9 -46.14 44.83 34.00
N VAL A 10 -45.52 43.92 33.23
CA VAL A 10 -44.22 44.15 32.57
C VAL A 10 -44.40 43.80 31.10
N ALA A 11 -44.26 44.78 30.22
CA ALA A 11 -44.26 44.56 28.78
C ALA A 11 -42.86 44.13 28.34
N LEU A 12 -42.73 42.95 27.73
CA LEU A 12 -41.49 42.52 27.11
C LEU A 12 -41.39 43.14 25.71
N GLY A 13 -40.46 44.07 25.52
CA GLY A 13 -40.18 44.65 24.21
C GLY A 13 -39.33 43.70 23.35
N LEU A 14 -39.74 43.47 22.10
CA LEU A 14 -38.86 42.83 21.11
C LEU A 14 -37.75 43.82 20.72
N MET A 15 -36.52 43.51 21.13
CA MET A 15 -35.31 44.06 20.52
C MET A 15 -34.68 42.99 19.63
N ALA A 16 -34.43 43.31 18.36
CA ALA A 16 -33.80 42.39 17.42
C ALA A 16 -32.28 42.32 17.66
N SER A 17 -31.81 41.28 18.35
CA SER A 17 -30.38 40.99 18.48
C SER A 17 -29.84 40.31 17.21
N ALA A 18 -29.56 41.11 16.19
CA ALA A 18 -28.70 40.66 15.09
C ALA A 18 -27.27 40.48 15.65
N ASN A 19 -26.87 39.23 15.92
CA ASN A 19 -25.50 38.94 16.35
C ASN A 19 -24.52 39.34 15.24
N PRO A 20 -23.58 40.28 15.47
CA PRO A 20 -22.50 40.49 14.53
C PRO A 20 -21.62 39.23 14.53
N ILE A 21 -21.44 38.63 13.36
CA ILE A 21 -20.42 37.59 13.19
C ILE A 21 -19.07 38.27 13.35
N GLY A 22 -18.50 38.16 14.55
CA GLY A 22 -17.16 38.63 14.84
C GLY A 22 -16.17 37.84 14.00
N ARG A 23 -15.64 38.45 12.94
CA ARG A 23 -14.34 38.03 12.39
C ARG A 23 -13.31 38.25 13.49
N GLU A 24 -12.95 37.18 14.20
CA GLU A 24 -11.72 37.20 14.98
C GLU A 24 -10.57 37.52 14.00
N PRO A 25 -9.72 38.52 14.27
CA PRO A 25 -8.55 38.75 13.44
C PRO A 25 -7.69 37.48 13.49
N ALA A 26 -7.20 37.03 12.33
CA ALA A 26 -6.53 35.73 12.19
C ALA A 26 -5.50 35.53 13.30
N ARG A 27 -5.85 34.65 14.25
CA ARG A 27 -5.02 34.36 15.41
C ARG A 27 -3.81 33.60 14.88
N ILE A 28 -2.65 34.25 14.84
CA ILE A 28 -1.38 33.61 14.43
C ILE A 28 -1.13 32.45 15.39
N GLN A 29 -1.51 31.26 14.96
CA GLN A 29 -1.41 30.04 15.73
C GLN A 29 0.03 29.58 15.65
N ARG A 30 0.87 30.12 16.55
CA ARG A 30 2.26 29.67 16.73
C ARG A 30 2.24 28.17 17.02
N ILE A 31 2.48 27.36 16.00
CA ILE A 31 2.52 25.91 16.10
C ILE A 31 3.71 25.55 17.01
N PRO A 32 3.52 24.74 18.07
CA PRO A 32 4.62 24.34 18.96
C PRO A 32 5.77 23.65 18.21
N LEU A 33 7.01 23.88 18.64
CA LEU A 33 8.24 23.38 17.99
C LEU A 33 8.67 21.98 18.49
N THR A 34 7.74 21.19 19.02
CA THR A 34 7.98 19.76 19.28
C THR A 34 8.08 18.99 17.95
N LYS A 35 8.88 17.92 17.89
CA LYS A 35 9.02 17.00 16.74
C LYS A 35 7.68 16.78 16.01
N ARG A 36 7.65 17.00 14.68
CA ARG A 36 6.42 17.05 13.87
C ARG A 36 6.29 16.01 12.76
N SER A 37 7.41 15.47 12.30
CA SER A 37 7.47 14.39 11.32
C SER A 37 8.77 13.60 11.48
N GLY A 38 8.90 12.42 10.88
CA GLY A 38 10.13 11.65 10.94
C GLY A 38 11.26 12.29 10.14
N LEU A 39 10.88 13.18 9.21
CA LEU A 39 11.74 14.11 8.49
C LEU A 39 12.10 15.38 9.32
N THR A 40 11.85 15.40 10.65
CA THR A 40 12.41 16.40 11.57
C THR A 40 13.49 15.85 12.48
N ASN A 41 14.49 16.69 12.75
CA ASN A 41 15.47 16.52 13.81
C ASN A 41 14.82 16.71 15.20
N ALA A 42 15.55 16.34 16.26
CA ALA A 42 15.05 16.44 17.64
C ALA A 42 14.80 17.89 18.13
N ASP A 43 15.32 18.89 17.42
CA ASP A 43 15.12 20.33 17.64
C ASP A 43 13.94 20.93 16.85
N GLY A 44 13.28 20.13 15.99
CA GLY A 44 12.18 20.60 15.13
C GLY A 44 12.62 21.21 13.78
N THR A 45 13.91 21.19 13.47
CA THR A 45 14.42 21.51 12.12
C THR A 45 14.20 20.34 11.15
N PHE A 46 14.18 20.64 9.86
CA PHE A 46 14.01 19.69 8.78
C PHE A 46 15.29 18.84 8.58
N ASN A 47 15.13 17.52 8.49
CA ASN A 47 16.22 16.59 8.21
C ASN A 47 16.29 16.28 6.70
N LEU A 48 17.06 17.12 5.99
CA LEU A 48 17.33 16.98 4.57
C LEU A 48 17.89 15.59 4.20
N ILE A 49 18.74 14.97 5.04
CA ILE A 49 19.35 13.67 4.72
C ILE A 49 18.29 12.56 4.70
N LYS A 50 17.41 12.52 5.71
CA LYS A 50 16.27 11.59 5.73
C LYS A 50 15.34 11.81 4.54
N ALA A 51 15.06 13.06 4.19
CA ALA A 51 14.19 13.36 3.04
C ALA A 51 14.83 13.00 1.69
N VAL A 52 16.14 13.18 1.53
CA VAL A 52 16.90 12.70 0.36
C VAL A 52 16.77 11.18 0.24
N ASN A 53 16.94 10.45 1.34
CA ASN A 53 16.81 8.99 1.38
C ASN A 53 15.38 8.55 1.04
N GLU A 54 14.35 9.17 1.63
CA GLU A 54 12.94 8.84 1.36
C GLU A 54 12.55 9.12 -0.10
N ILE A 55 12.93 10.28 -0.64
CA ILE A 55 12.70 10.61 -2.06
C ILE A 55 13.41 9.60 -2.98
N ALA A 56 14.57 9.07 -2.59
CA ALA A 56 15.28 8.04 -3.33
C ALA A 56 14.59 6.67 -3.20
N ARG A 57 14.16 6.26 -1.99
CA ARG A 57 13.41 5.02 -1.70
C ARG A 57 12.09 4.95 -2.49
N VAL A 58 11.32 6.04 -2.51
CA VAL A 58 10.05 6.14 -3.26
C VAL A 58 10.29 6.03 -4.77
N LYS A 59 11.19 6.86 -5.34
CA LYS A 59 11.57 6.77 -6.77
C LYS A 59 12.03 5.36 -7.16
N SER A 60 12.75 4.69 -6.27
CA SER A 60 13.22 3.33 -6.43
C SER A 60 12.10 2.29 -6.46
N LYS A 61 11.20 2.32 -5.46
CA LYS A 61 10.04 1.44 -5.34
C LYS A 61 9.22 1.45 -6.63
N HIS A 62 8.86 2.65 -7.10
CA HIS A 62 8.02 2.80 -8.29
C HIS A 62 8.73 2.44 -9.60
N SER A 63 10.04 2.72 -9.73
CA SER A 63 10.83 2.30 -10.89
C SER A 63 10.94 0.78 -11.03
N HIS A 64 11.18 0.04 -9.93
CA HIS A 64 11.16 -1.44 -9.95
C HIS A 64 9.76 -1.97 -10.28
N ASN A 65 8.73 -1.43 -9.64
CA ASN A 65 7.34 -1.83 -9.85
C ASN A 65 6.86 -1.66 -11.30
N LEU A 66 7.22 -0.55 -11.97
CA LEU A 66 6.91 -0.35 -13.39
C LEU A 66 7.56 -1.44 -14.25
N GLN A 67 8.81 -1.81 -13.98
CA GLN A 67 9.45 -2.95 -14.64
C GLN A 67 8.76 -4.29 -14.32
N VAL A 68 8.21 -4.48 -13.11
CA VAL A 68 7.40 -5.68 -12.78
C VAL A 68 6.14 -5.73 -13.64
N ILE A 69 5.40 -4.62 -13.76
CA ILE A 69 4.19 -4.51 -14.60
C ILE A 69 4.51 -4.80 -16.08
N ASP A 70 5.54 -4.15 -16.65
CA ASP A 70 5.96 -4.38 -18.04
C ASP A 70 6.34 -5.85 -18.28
N ARG A 71 7.16 -6.44 -17.38
CA ARG A 71 7.54 -7.86 -17.45
C ARG A 71 6.30 -8.77 -17.42
N HIS A 72 5.29 -8.48 -16.60
CA HIS A 72 4.04 -9.27 -16.56
C HIS A 72 3.23 -9.14 -17.85
N ARG A 73 3.09 -7.94 -18.42
CA ARG A 73 2.39 -7.72 -19.70
C ARG A 73 3.03 -8.54 -20.82
N ASP A 74 4.35 -8.47 -20.95
CA ASP A 74 5.06 -9.09 -22.06
C ASP A 74 5.02 -10.63 -21.99
N HIS A 75 5.03 -11.21 -20.77
CA HIS A 75 4.80 -12.64 -20.59
C HIS A 75 3.37 -13.06 -20.97
N GLY A 76 2.37 -12.18 -20.77
CA GLY A 76 0.99 -12.41 -21.22
C GLY A 76 0.86 -12.52 -22.74
N HIS A 77 1.69 -11.80 -23.50
CA HIS A 77 1.67 -11.85 -24.97
C HIS A 77 2.37 -13.08 -25.58
N HIS A 78 3.16 -13.83 -24.82
CA HIS A 78 3.72 -15.13 -25.28
C HIS A 78 2.77 -16.32 -25.09
N SER A 79 1.51 -16.10 -24.70
CA SER A 79 0.50 -17.16 -24.55
C SER A 79 -0.30 -17.48 -25.84
N SER A 80 0.00 -16.88 -27.01
CA SER A 80 -0.70 -17.21 -28.27
C SER A 80 0.05 -16.85 -29.57
N SER A 81 1.22 -17.45 -29.83
CA SER A 81 1.81 -17.49 -31.18
C SER A 81 2.78 -18.66 -31.36
N GLU A 82 2.62 -19.47 -32.41
CA GLU A 82 3.65 -20.43 -32.81
C GLU A 82 4.93 -19.70 -33.31
N PRO A 83 6.14 -20.29 -33.17
CA PRO A 83 7.36 -19.60 -33.56
C PRO A 83 7.49 -19.44 -35.08
N VAL A 84 7.41 -18.20 -35.57
CA VAL A 84 7.75 -17.86 -36.96
C VAL A 84 9.25 -18.08 -37.16
N GLN A 85 9.61 -19.10 -37.95
CA GLN A 85 10.99 -19.40 -38.33
C GLN A 85 11.62 -18.20 -39.08
N PRO A 86 12.80 -17.70 -38.67
CA PRO A 86 13.48 -16.62 -39.38
C PRO A 86 14.07 -17.13 -40.72
N SER A 87 13.88 -16.37 -41.80
CA SER A 87 14.42 -16.72 -43.12
C SER A 87 15.96 -16.67 -43.14
N ALA A 88 16.59 -17.78 -43.53
CA ALA A 88 18.04 -17.88 -43.61
C ALA A 88 18.62 -17.17 -44.84
N ILE A 89 19.74 -16.47 -44.64
CA ILE A 89 20.59 -15.92 -45.71
C ILE A 89 21.52 -17.04 -46.21
N PRO A 90 21.66 -17.26 -47.53
CA PRO A 90 22.44 -18.39 -48.05
C PRO A 90 23.96 -18.18 -47.98
N THR A 91 24.68 -19.21 -47.56
CA THR A 91 26.14 -19.33 -47.66
C THR A 91 26.53 -20.64 -48.37
N PRO A 92 27.71 -20.72 -49.03
CA PRO A 92 27.98 -21.76 -50.03
C PRO A 92 28.36 -23.13 -49.45
N ALA A 93 28.01 -24.18 -50.20
CA ALA A 93 28.18 -25.58 -49.80
C ALA A 93 29.59 -26.16 -50.09
N PRO A 94 30.00 -27.17 -49.30
CA PRO A 94 30.98 -28.17 -49.74
C PRO A 94 30.42 -29.62 -49.76
N SER A 95 30.74 -30.33 -50.84
CA SER A 95 30.89 -31.79 -51.00
C SER A 95 30.15 -32.80 -50.08
N VAL A 96 29.15 -33.47 -50.67
CA VAL A 96 28.95 -34.95 -50.72
C VAL A 96 29.40 -35.80 -49.51
N GLY A 97 28.41 -36.44 -48.86
CA GLY A 97 28.60 -37.65 -48.05
C GLY A 97 27.33 -38.51 -48.03
N THR A 98 27.38 -39.73 -48.58
CA THR A 98 26.25 -40.67 -48.64
C THR A 98 26.07 -41.47 -47.36
N LEU A 99 24.81 -41.76 -46.97
CA LEU A 99 24.43 -43.04 -46.36
C LEU A 99 22.92 -43.33 -46.57
N THR A 100 22.48 -44.53 -46.18
CA THR A 100 21.31 -45.23 -46.77
C THR A 100 20.02 -45.22 -45.94
N ALA A 101 18.88 -45.53 -46.58
CA ALA A 101 17.54 -45.57 -45.98
C ALA A 101 16.98 -46.99 -45.81
N THR A 102 16.08 -47.18 -44.83
CA THR A 102 15.18 -48.34 -44.62
C THR A 102 14.00 -47.86 -43.74
N GLU A 103 12.82 -47.56 -44.31
CA GLU A 103 11.55 -48.33 -44.29
C GLU A 103 10.85 -48.41 -42.89
N ILE A 104 9.62 -47.89 -42.65
CA ILE A 104 8.23 -48.27 -43.10
C ILE A 104 7.69 -49.49 -42.32
N LEU A 105 6.46 -49.60 -41.77
CA LEU A 105 5.15 -48.89 -41.84
C LEU A 105 4.91 -47.93 -40.62
N SER A 106 3.79 -47.22 -40.32
CA SER A 106 2.31 -47.23 -40.60
C SER A 106 1.47 -48.27 -39.80
N ALA A 107 0.20 -48.03 -39.35
CA ALA A 107 -0.72 -46.86 -39.31
C ALA A 107 -1.95 -47.11 -38.35
N THR A 108 -2.92 -46.16 -38.33
CA THR A 108 -4.38 -46.17 -37.95
C THR A 108 -5.08 -47.50 -37.55
N ASP A 109 -6.17 -47.53 -36.76
CA ASP A 109 -7.43 -46.73 -36.93
C ASP A 109 -8.35 -46.69 -35.68
N THR A 110 -9.51 -46.03 -35.86
CA THR A 110 -10.62 -45.67 -34.96
C THR A 110 -11.49 -46.83 -34.43
N GLY A 111 -12.31 -46.52 -33.41
CA GLY A 111 -13.44 -47.37 -32.98
C GLY A 111 -14.10 -46.89 -31.69
N ALA A 112 -15.33 -46.37 -31.77
CA ALA A 112 -16.16 -46.00 -30.62
C ALA A 112 -17.55 -46.64 -30.74
N LEU A 113 -18.11 -47.16 -29.63
CA LEU A 113 -19.55 -47.47 -29.52
C LEU A 113 -20.00 -47.65 -28.06
N THR A 114 -21.30 -47.40 -27.85
CA THR A 114 -22.04 -47.31 -26.59
C THR A 114 -22.47 -48.67 -26.01
N ALA A 115 -22.71 -48.75 -24.70
CA ALA A 115 -24.02 -49.13 -24.12
C ALA A 115 -23.97 -49.19 -22.57
N ALA A 116 -25.15 -49.18 -21.93
CA ALA A 116 -25.31 -49.28 -20.48
C ALA A 116 -25.75 -50.67 -20.01
N GLY A 117 -25.47 -51.00 -18.73
CA GLY A 117 -25.95 -52.20 -18.04
C GLY A 117 -25.88 -52.01 -16.52
N THR A 118 -26.85 -52.55 -15.78
CA THR A 118 -27.07 -52.29 -14.34
C THR A 118 -27.12 -53.60 -13.52
N VAL A 119 -27.29 -53.44 -12.20
CA VAL A 119 -27.69 -54.46 -11.20
C VAL A 119 -26.57 -55.25 -10.49
N SER A 120 -26.10 -54.63 -9.39
CA SER A 120 -26.18 -55.13 -7.99
C SER A 120 -25.39 -56.36 -7.49
N GLU A 121 -25.09 -56.27 -6.19
CA GLU A 121 -24.59 -57.30 -5.25
C GLU A 121 -23.22 -57.96 -5.53
N LEU A 122 -22.48 -58.47 -4.54
CA LEU A 122 -22.29 -58.14 -3.11
C LEU A 122 -21.21 -59.13 -2.64
N LEU A 123 -20.05 -58.70 -2.12
CA LEU A 123 -19.23 -59.55 -1.24
C LEU A 123 -18.18 -58.75 -0.46
N THR A 124 -17.98 -59.13 0.79
CA THR A 124 -17.20 -58.41 1.81
C THR A 124 -15.69 -58.51 1.61
N GLY A 125 -14.98 -57.40 1.75
CA GLY A 125 -13.51 -57.34 1.62
C GLY A 125 -12.86 -56.22 2.44
N THR A 126 -13.19 -56.10 3.73
CA THR A 126 -12.63 -55.08 4.62
C THR A 126 -11.11 -55.25 4.80
N ARG A 127 -10.33 -54.34 4.19
CA ARG A 127 -8.88 -54.23 4.42
C ARG A 127 -8.56 -52.84 4.98
N THR A 128 -8.46 -52.74 6.29
CA THR A 128 -8.20 -51.49 7.01
C THR A 128 -6.81 -50.94 6.66
N ARG A 129 -6.78 -49.94 5.77
CA ARG A 129 -5.66 -48.99 5.70
C ARG A 129 -5.92 -47.89 6.72
N THR A 130 -5.10 -47.84 7.76
CA THR A 130 -5.05 -46.71 8.70
C THR A 130 -4.38 -45.51 8.03
N GLY A 131 -5.09 -44.89 7.10
CA GLY A 131 -4.77 -43.53 6.67
C GLY A 131 -5.26 -42.58 7.75
N THR A 132 -4.34 -41.98 8.51
CA THR A 132 -4.64 -40.79 9.31
C THR A 132 -4.98 -39.66 8.35
N VAL A 133 -6.26 -39.54 8.01
CA VAL A 133 -6.80 -38.29 7.49
C VAL A 133 -6.67 -37.28 8.62
N VAL A 134 -5.59 -36.49 8.58
CA VAL A 134 -5.52 -35.24 9.33
C VAL A 134 -6.79 -34.46 8.94
N PRO A 135 -7.66 -34.07 9.88
CA PRO A 135 -8.80 -33.27 9.52
C PRO A 135 -8.26 -31.98 8.91
N SER A 136 -8.63 -31.71 7.65
CA SER A 136 -8.57 -30.35 7.14
C SER A 136 -9.23 -29.47 8.19
N SER A 137 -8.55 -28.43 8.63
CA SER A 137 -9.22 -27.34 9.34
C SER A 137 -10.45 -26.95 8.52
N ALA A 138 -11.58 -26.79 9.20
CA ALA A 138 -12.69 -26.08 8.60
C ALA A 138 -12.18 -24.68 8.22
N PRO A 139 -12.66 -24.07 7.12
CA PRO A 139 -12.33 -22.67 6.85
C PRO A 139 -12.64 -21.85 8.09
N SER A 140 -11.68 -21.00 8.50
CA SER A 140 -11.91 -20.00 9.53
C SER A 140 -13.17 -19.22 9.16
N SER A 141 -14.11 -19.10 10.09
CA SER A 141 -15.30 -18.30 9.87
C SER A 141 -14.86 -16.88 9.51
N ALA A 142 -15.26 -16.39 8.34
CA ALA A 142 -14.85 -15.10 7.80
C ALA A 142 -14.97 -13.99 8.86
N VAL A 143 -13.85 -13.33 9.17
CA VAL A 143 -13.74 -12.38 10.30
C VAL A 143 -13.32 -10.98 9.83
N THR A 144 -13.64 -9.98 10.66
CA THR A 144 -12.97 -8.68 10.64
C THR A 144 -11.88 -8.71 11.71
N GLY A 145 -10.65 -8.38 11.32
CA GLY A 145 -9.47 -8.30 12.18
C GLY A 145 -8.98 -6.85 12.35
N SER A 146 -8.07 -6.65 13.29
CA SER A 146 -7.42 -5.37 13.56
C SER A 146 -5.94 -5.60 13.93
N VAL A 147 -5.06 -4.77 13.39
CA VAL A 147 -3.66 -4.65 13.81
C VAL A 147 -3.47 -3.21 14.31
N PRO A 148 -3.18 -2.99 15.61
CA PRO A 148 -2.68 -1.71 16.09
C PRO A 148 -1.35 -1.41 15.39
N LEU A 149 -1.22 -0.21 14.81
CA LEU A 149 0.02 0.22 14.18
C LEU A 149 0.81 1.17 15.09
N THR A 150 2.12 1.07 15.04
CA THR A 150 3.07 1.97 15.71
C THR A 150 3.34 3.17 14.81
N ASP A 151 3.36 4.37 15.39
CA ASP A 151 4.01 5.54 14.79
C ASP A 151 5.54 5.35 14.93
N ASP A 152 6.18 4.85 13.88
CA ASP A 152 7.62 4.63 13.85
C ASP A 152 8.35 5.77 13.17
N GLU A 153 9.49 6.12 13.77
CA GLU A 153 10.27 7.32 13.48
C GLU A 153 9.51 8.67 13.54
N GLY A 154 8.19 8.72 13.78
CA GLY A 154 7.40 9.92 14.05
C GLY A 154 6.63 10.46 12.84
N ASP A 155 5.76 9.68 12.23
CA ASP A 155 5.16 9.85 10.90
C ASP A 155 6.18 9.62 9.75
N LEU A 156 7.02 8.58 9.86
CA LEU A 156 7.90 8.12 8.77
C LEU A 156 7.52 6.70 8.29
N LEU A 157 7.06 5.83 9.20
CA LEU A 157 6.69 4.44 8.95
C LEU A 157 5.55 3.99 9.88
N TRP A 158 4.71 3.05 9.45
CA TRP A 158 3.55 2.56 10.23
C TRP A 158 3.58 1.05 10.43
N THR A 159 4.40 0.61 11.39
CA THR A 159 4.64 -0.83 11.58
C THR A 159 3.52 -1.53 12.34
N GLY A 160 3.33 -2.82 12.11
CA GLY A 160 2.43 -3.66 12.91
C GLY A 160 2.82 -5.13 12.89
N GLN A 161 2.27 -5.91 13.83
CA GLN A 161 2.67 -7.30 14.02
C GLN A 161 1.90 -8.29 13.14
N LEU A 162 2.66 -9.26 12.61
CA LEU A 162 2.14 -10.50 12.03
C LEU A 162 2.83 -11.73 12.63
N THR A 163 2.39 -12.92 12.23
CA THR A 163 3.09 -14.16 12.55
C THR A 163 3.15 -15.10 11.35
N ILE A 164 4.21 -15.91 11.26
CA ILE A 164 4.42 -16.92 10.20
C ILE A 164 4.76 -18.29 10.82
N GLY A 165 4.11 -19.34 10.33
CA GLY A 165 4.42 -20.75 10.61
C GLY A 165 3.65 -21.40 11.75
N ASN A 166 3.94 -22.69 11.95
CA ASN A 166 3.33 -23.50 13.00
C ASN A 166 4.40 -24.35 13.75
N PRO A 167 4.78 -24.01 14.99
CA PRO A 167 4.26 -22.89 15.80
C PRO A 167 4.59 -21.50 15.22
N PRO A 168 3.78 -20.46 15.51
CA PRO A 168 3.97 -19.14 14.92
C PRO A 168 5.23 -18.42 15.41
N GLN A 169 5.95 -17.82 14.47
CA GLN A 169 7.09 -16.91 14.68
C GLN A 169 6.59 -15.47 14.45
N PRO A 170 6.79 -14.52 15.39
CA PRO A 170 6.34 -13.14 15.25
C PRO A 170 7.30 -12.29 14.39
N PHE A 171 6.74 -11.29 13.70
CA PHE A 171 7.50 -10.26 13.00
C PHE A 171 6.74 -8.92 13.03
N VAL A 172 7.48 -7.82 13.01
CA VAL A 172 7.02 -6.44 12.83
C VAL A 172 7.22 -6.03 11.38
N VAL A 173 6.18 -5.57 10.69
CA VAL A 173 6.26 -5.18 9.26
C VAL A 173 5.63 -3.83 8.97
N ASP A 174 6.13 -3.17 7.93
CA ASP A 174 5.40 -2.13 7.21
C ASP A 174 4.28 -2.74 6.34
N PHE A 175 3.16 -2.04 6.20
CA PHE A 175 2.00 -2.46 5.40
C PHE A 175 1.83 -1.52 4.19
N ASP A 176 2.60 -1.79 3.15
CA ASP A 176 2.83 -0.92 1.99
C ASP A 176 1.79 -1.14 0.87
N THR A 177 0.83 -0.22 0.67
CA THR A 177 -0.12 -0.30 -0.46
C THR A 177 0.52 0.01 -1.82
N GLY A 178 1.77 0.49 -1.84
CA GLY A 178 2.59 0.70 -3.03
C GLY A 178 3.42 -0.50 -3.50
N SER A 179 3.37 -1.67 -2.83
CA SER A 179 3.98 -2.93 -3.31
C SER A 179 3.08 -4.15 -3.02
N ALA A 180 3.42 -5.35 -3.50
CA ALA A 180 2.54 -6.53 -3.39
C ALA A 180 3.25 -7.87 -3.09
N ASP A 181 4.48 -7.82 -2.56
CA ASP A 181 5.19 -9.00 -2.06
C ASP A 181 5.27 -8.94 -0.52
N LEU A 182 5.24 -10.10 0.15
CA LEU A 182 5.67 -10.22 1.54
C LEU A 182 7.13 -10.69 1.55
N TRP A 183 8.00 -10.01 2.30
CA TRP A 183 9.38 -10.45 2.52
C TRP A 183 9.81 -10.27 3.98
N ILE A 184 10.58 -11.24 4.50
CA ILE A 184 11.04 -11.33 5.89
C ILE A 184 12.46 -11.94 5.94
N PRO A 185 13.40 -11.43 6.74
CA PRO A 185 14.73 -12.00 6.97
C PRO A 185 14.68 -13.47 7.35
N SER A 186 15.52 -14.29 6.72
CA SER A 186 15.73 -15.68 7.12
C SER A 186 16.89 -15.82 8.11
N VAL A 187 16.87 -16.87 8.95
CA VAL A 187 18.08 -17.34 9.67
C VAL A 187 19.28 -17.69 8.77
N SER A 188 19.07 -17.75 7.45
CA SER A 188 20.14 -17.90 6.45
C SER A 188 20.80 -16.57 6.04
N CYS A 189 20.25 -15.42 6.43
CA CYS A 189 20.87 -14.12 6.18
C CYS A 189 22.00 -13.85 7.19
N GLN A 190 23.10 -13.28 6.70
CA GLN A 190 24.26 -12.94 7.55
C GLN A 190 24.34 -11.45 7.90
N ASN A 191 23.73 -10.59 7.07
CA ASN A 191 23.62 -9.14 7.28
C ASN A 191 22.23 -8.72 6.76
N CYS A 192 21.21 -8.87 7.61
CA CYS A 192 19.86 -8.34 7.40
C CYS A 192 19.47 -7.53 8.64
N GLY A 193 18.46 -6.65 8.50
CA GLY A 193 17.86 -5.90 9.59
C GLY A 193 16.89 -6.73 10.44
N GLY A 194 16.03 -6.03 11.16
CA GLY A 194 14.99 -6.59 12.01
C GLY A 194 15.16 -6.31 13.51
N GLN A 195 14.02 -6.25 14.19
CA GLN A 195 13.92 -6.20 15.65
C GLN A 195 13.81 -7.61 16.26
N ASP A 196 13.12 -8.53 15.57
CA ASP A 196 12.79 -9.87 16.06
C ASP A 196 13.69 -10.97 15.43
N PRO A 197 13.72 -12.20 15.99
CA PRO A 197 14.53 -13.29 15.46
C PRO A 197 14.13 -13.69 14.02
N PRO A 198 15.05 -13.71 13.04
CA PRO A 198 14.75 -14.04 11.65
C PRO A 198 14.02 -15.38 11.45
N TYR A 199 13.22 -15.45 10.38
CA TYR A 199 12.40 -16.61 10.03
C TYR A 199 13.22 -17.89 9.86
N ASP A 200 12.88 -18.88 10.68
CA ASP A 200 13.47 -20.21 10.65
C ASP A 200 12.49 -21.23 10.02
N PRO A 201 12.71 -21.62 8.75
CA PRO A 201 11.87 -22.61 8.09
C PRO A 201 11.99 -24.02 8.68
N SER A 202 12.95 -24.28 9.59
CA SER A 202 13.08 -25.56 10.30
C SER A 202 12.27 -25.62 11.60
N LYS A 203 11.81 -24.47 12.12
CA LYS A 203 10.92 -24.40 13.30
C LYS A 203 9.44 -24.58 12.94
N SER A 204 9.04 -24.24 11.71
CA SER A 204 7.66 -24.42 11.24
C SER A 204 7.45 -25.81 10.64
N SER A 205 6.37 -26.46 11.04
CA SER A 205 5.91 -27.75 10.50
C SER A 205 5.10 -27.63 9.20
N GLU A 206 4.74 -26.40 8.80
CA GLU A 206 3.93 -26.12 7.61
C GLU A 206 4.76 -25.48 6.47
N SER A 207 5.91 -24.87 6.80
CA SER A 207 6.92 -24.35 5.86
C SER A 207 7.26 -25.30 4.72
N GLN A 208 7.07 -24.84 3.48
CA GLN A 208 7.56 -25.50 2.26
C GLN A 208 8.41 -24.54 1.43
N PRO A 209 9.61 -24.93 0.94
CA PRO A 209 10.36 -24.13 -0.01
C PRO A 209 9.65 -24.08 -1.37
N GLN A 210 9.65 -22.93 -2.02
CA GLN A 210 8.98 -22.69 -3.30
C GLN A 210 10.00 -22.42 -4.42
N SER A 211 9.60 -22.71 -5.67
CA SER A 211 10.47 -22.54 -6.83
C SER A 211 10.53 -21.08 -7.29
N GLY A 212 11.74 -20.55 -7.43
CA GLY A 212 11.99 -19.20 -7.95
C GLY A 212 13.03 -18.46 -7.14
N THR A 213 13.13 -17.15 -7.34
CA THR A 213 14.02 -16.24 -6.63
C THR A 213 13.31 -14.91 -6.44
N PHE A 214 13.37 -14.36 -5.24
CA PHE A 214 12.99 -12.97 -4.99
C PHE A 214 14.20 -12.06 -5.16
N GLN A 215 14.02 -10.94 -5.87
CA GLN A 215 14.98 -9.84 -5.88
C GLN A 215 14.24 -8.54 -6.19
N ILE A 216 14.43 -7.55 -5.31
CA ILE A 216 14.14 -6.15 -5.58
C ILE A 216 15.47 -5.41 -5.61
N ASN A 217 15.69 -4.64 -6.68
CA ASN A 217 16.80 -3.70 -6.79
C ASN A 217 16.21 -2.30 -6.85
N TYR A 218 16.56 -1.49 -5.87
CA TYR A 218 16.11 -0.12 -5.75
C TYR A 218 17.08 0.80 -6.51
N GLY A 219 16.57 1.92 -7.05
CA GLY A 219 17.32 2.88 -7.87
C GLY A 219 18.31 3.75 -7.09
N ASP A 220 18.23 3.76 -5.76
CA ASP A 220 19.25 4.27 -4.84
C ASP A 220 20.47 3.33 -4.71
N GLY A 221 20.37 2.11 -5.23
CA GLY A 221 21.40 1.06 -5.16
C GLY A 221 21.19 0.05 -4.04
N SER A 222 20.18 0.26 -3.18
CA SER A 222 19.78 -0.72 -2.17
C SER A 222 19.14 -1.95 -2.83
N SER A 223 19.14 -3.10 -2.15
CA SER A 223 18.51 -4.32 -2.67
C SER A 223 18.15 -5.31 -1.56
N THR A 224 17.15 -6.14 -1.84
CA THR A 224 16.81 -7.31 -1.02
C THR A 224 16.61 -8.52 -1.93
N SER A 225 17.10 -9.70 -1.52
CA SER A 225 16.97 -10.93 -2.30
C SER A 225 16.84 -12.17 -1.42
N GLY A 226 16.12 -13.17 -1.92
CA GLY A 226 15.72 -14.32 -1.12
C GLY A 226 15.19 -15.52 -1.89
N SER A 227 14.97 -16.60 -1.15
CA SER A 227 14.29 -17.80 -1.64
C SER A 227 12.81 -17.71 -1.28
N PRO A 228 11.87 -17.95 -2.22
CA PRO A 228 10.45 -18.02 -1.88
C PRO A 228 10.14 -19.24 -0.98
N TYR A 229 9.29 -19.05 0.01
CA TYR A 229 8.68 -20.10 0.84
C TYR A 229 7.17 -19.93 0.85
N SER A 230 6.44 -21.01 1.14
CA SER A 230 5.02 -20.93 1.51
C SER A 230 4.83 -21.45 2.93
N ASP A 231 4.09 -20.72 3.74
CA ASP A 231 3.72 -21.13 5.10
C ASP A 231 2.36 -20.53 5.50
N THR A 232 1.85 -20.88 6.67
CA THR A 232 0.68 -20.21 7.26
C THR A 232 1.07 -18.83 7.78
N VAL A 233 0.28 -17.81 7.48
CA VAL A 233 0.50 -16.41 7.91
C VAL A 233 -0.75 -15.91 8.64
N THR A 234 -0.58 -15.23 9.78
CA THR A 234 -1.69 -14.63 10.53
C THR A 234 -1.42 -13.16 10.83
N VAL A 235 -2.38 -12.29 10.47
CA VAL A 235 -2.33 -10.83 10.64
C VAL A 235 -3.64 -10.37 11.29
N GLY A 236 -3.59 -9.73 12.47
CA GLY A 236 -4.77 -9.16 13.12
C GLY A 236 -5.93 -10.14 13.42
N GLY A 237 -5.64 -11.45 13.49
CA GLY A 237 -6.65 -12.53 13.60
C GLY A 237 -7.13 -13.13 12.27
N ILE A 238 -6.72 -12.57 11.12
CA ILE A 238 -6.92 -13.14 9.80
C ILE A 238 -5.79 -14.16 9.53
N THR A 239 -6.11 -15.45 9.53
CA THR A 239 -5.17 -16.53 9.16
C THR A 239 -5.39 -16.95 7.71
N VAL A 240 -4.28 -17.17 6.98
CA VAL A 240 -4.26 -17.81 5.66
C VAL A 240 -3.24 -18.95 5.65
N SER A 241 -3.57 -20.06 5.00
CA SER A 241 -2.65 -21.21 4.84
C SER A 241 -1.88 -21.11 3.53
N GLY A 242 -0.59 -21.43 3.54
CA GLY A 242 0.23 -21.53 2.31
C GLY A 242 0.41 -20.22 1.55
N GLN A 243 0.45 -19.08 2.25
CA GLN A 243 0.84 -17.80 1.64
C GLN A 243 2.30 -17.86 1.21
N VAL A 244 2.58 -17.46 -0.03
CA VAL A 244 3.96 -17.39 -0.54
C VAL A 244 4.59 -16.04 -0.17
N PHE A 245 5.83 -16.08 0.30
CA PHE A 245 6.62 -14.91 0.68
C PHE A 245 8.11 -15.16 0.41
N ALA A 246 8.91 -14.10 0.42
CA ALA A 246 10.36 -14.23 0.31
C ALA A 246 11.01 -14.35 1.69
N ALA A 247 11.69 -15.47 1.95
CA ALA A 247 12.63 -15.56 3.05
C ALA A 247 13.98 -14.99 2.56
N VAL A 248 14.30 -13.76 2.96
CA VAL A 248 15.45 -13.02 2.40
C VAL A 248 16.76 -13.43 3.06
N THR A 249 17.81 -13.45 2.24
CA THR A 249 19.14 -13.98 2.60
C THR A 249 20.25 -12.96 2.38
N GLN A 250 19.94 -11.85 1.70
CA GLN A 250 20.79 -10.68 1.55
C GLN A 250 19.91 -9.43 1.51
N GLU A 251 20.25 -8.46 2.36
CA GLU A 251 19.81 -7.07 2.28
C GLU A 251 21.04 -6.18 2.10
N SER A 252 20.84 -4.97 1.59
CA SER A 252 21.84 -3.90 1.61
C SER A 252 21.78 -3.10 2.91
N SER A 253 22.74 -2.20 3.11
CA SER A 253 22.98 -1.47 4.36
C SER A 253 21.80 -0.64 4.87
N GLU A 254 20.89 -0.27 3.97
CA GLU A 254 19.81 0.69 4.22
C GLU A 254 18.70 0.06 5.08
N PHE A 255 18.43 -1.23 4.90
CA PHE A 255 17.43 -1.98 5.69
C PHE A 255 17.90 -2.33 7.10
N LEU A 256 19.22 -2.24 7.38
CA LEU A 256 19.81 -2.70 8.64
C LEU A 256 19.47 -1.83 9.87
N SER A 257 18.94 -0.62 9.65
CA SER A 257 18.57 0.34 10.70
C SER A 257 17.07 0.63 10.79
N GLU A 258 16.25 0.01 9.93
CA GLU A 258 14.81 0.24 9.91
C GLU A 258 14.12 -0.39 11.14
N PRO A 259 13.06 0.24 11.70
CA PRO A 259 12.35 -0.28 12.87
C PRO A 259 11.35 -1.41 12.51
N MET A 260 11.64 -2.21 11.49
CA MET A 260 10.81 -3.33 11.02
C MET A 260 11.69 -4.53 10.63
N ASP A 261 11.11 -5.72 10.64
CA ASP A 261 11.74 -6.92 10.08
C ASP A 261 11.57 -6.96 8.56
N GLY A 262 10.47 -6.43 8.00
CA GLY A 262 10.24 -6.44 6.56
C GLY A 262 8.95 -5.76 6.14
N ILE A 263 8.47 -6.05 4.93
CA ILE A 263 7.30 -5.39 4.33
C ILE A 263 6.26 -6.43 3.94
N MET A 264 4.99 -6.16 4.26
CA MET A 264 3.81 -6.80 3.68
C MET A 264 3.17 -5.90 2.64
N GLY A 265 3.39 -6.19 1.35
CA GLY A 265 2.73 -5.49 0.25
C GLY A 265 1.21 -5.69 0.22
N MET A 266 0.47 -4.58 0.22
CA MET A 266 -0.99 -4.47 0.20
C MET A 266 -1.56 -3.90 -1.12
N GLY A 267 -0.69 -3.71 -2.13
CA GLY A 267 -1.01 -3.36 -3.52
C GLY A 267 -1.66 -4.51 -4.32
N LEU A 268 -2.05 -4.23 -5.57
CA LEU A 268 -2.70 -5.23 -6.42
C LEU A 268 -1.70 -6.28 -6.95
N PRO A 269 -2.13 -7.53 -7.27
CA PRO A 269 -1.22 -8.64 -7.58
C PRO A 269 -0.25 -8.43 -8.74
N ALA A 270 -0.52 -7.48 -9.64
CA ALA A 270 0.35 -7.13 -10.75
C ALA A 270 1.67 -6.44 -10.34
N LEU A 271 1.82 -6.01 -9.07
CA LEU A 271 3.10 -5.55 -8.53
C LEU A 271 3.97 -6.68 -7.95
N SER A 272 3.47 -7.91 -7.83
CA SER A 272 4.25 -9.00 -7.20
C SER A 272 5.44 -9.39 -8.07
N SER A 273 6.64 -9.17 -7.53
CA SER A 273 7.94 -9.60 -8.04
C SER A 273 8.07 -11.13 -7.94
N LEU A 274 7.51 -11.73 -6.88
CA LEU A 274 7.36 -13.17 -6.71
C LEU A 274 6.43 -13.81 -7.76
N LYS A 275 5.60 -13.00 -8.44
CA LYS A 275 4.50 -13.42 -9.32
C LYS A 275 3.42 -14.23 -8.59
N THR A 276 3.19 -13.93 -7.31
CA THR A 276 2.28 -14.66 -6.42
C THR A 276 1.06 -13.83 -6.01
N THR A 277 0.10 -14.46 -5.33
CA THR A 277 -1.05 -13.74 -4.75
C THR A 277 -0.63 -13.05 -3.44
N PRO A 278 -0.84 -11.73 -3.27
CA PRO A 278 -0.54 -11.02 -2.01
C PRO A 278 -1.46 -11.45 -0.87
N PHE A 279 -1.03 -11.24 0.37
CA PHE A 279 -1.71 -11.74 1.58
C PHE A 279 -3.22 -11.49 1.59
N PHE A 280 -3.66 -10.24 1.36
CA PHE A 280 -5.09 -9.91 1.43
C PHE A 280 -5.92 -10.63 0.35
N TYR A 281 -5.40 -10.71 -0.89
CA TYR A 281 -6.06 -11.45 -1.97
C TYR A 281 -6.09 -12.97 -1.71
N THR A 282 -5.08 -13.52 -1.02
CA THR A 282 -5.10 -14.90 -0.53
C THR A 282 -6.18 -15.09 0.55
N ALA A 283 -6.34 -14.12 1.46
CA ALA A 283 -7.37 -14.14 2.51
C ALA A 283 -8.79 -14.08 1.93
N MET A 284 -9.03 -13.20 0.94
CA MET A 284 -10.28 -13.15 0.18
C MET A 284 -10.58 -14.50 -0.49
N LYS A 285 -9.59 -15.07 -1.18
CA LYS A 285 -9.70 -16.36 -1.89
C LYS A 285 -9.95 -17.56 -0.97
N GLN A 286 -9.45 -17.52 0.27
CA GLN A 286 -9.69 -18.55 1.29
C GLN A 286 -10.98 -18.31 2.09
N GLY A 287 -11.61 -17.14 1.97
CA GLY A 287 -12.79 -16.75 2.74
C GLY A 287 -12.47 -16.37 4.20
N SER A 288 -11.21 -16.05 4.51
CA SER A 288 -10.77 -15.70 5.87
C SER A 288 -11.27 -14.33 6.33
N VAL A 289 -11.58 -13.43 5.40
CA VAL A 289 -12.06 -12.05 5.66
C VAL A 289 -13.56 -11.90 5.45
N ALA A 290 -14.25 -11.20 6.35
CA ALA A 290 -15.70 -11.02 6.32
C ALA A 290 -16.19 -10.08 5.19
N GLN A 291 -15.33 -9.18 4.71
CA GLN A 291 -15.56 -8.27 3.60
C GLN A 291 -14.26 -8.16 2.79
N ASN A 292 -14.34 -7.83 1.50
CA ASN A 292 -13.17 -7.67 0.64
C ASN A 292 -12.49 -6.29 0.81
N THR A 293 -12.58 -5.70 2.00
CA THR A 293 -12.02 -4.38 2.33
C THR A 293 -10.97 -4.46 3.44
N PHE A 294 -9.95 -3.62 3.36
CA PHE A 294 -9.09 -3.24 4.47
C PHE A 294 -9.07 -1.72 4.62
N ALA A 295 -8.65 -1.20 5.76
CA ALA A 295 -8.68 0.23 6.01
C ALA A 295 -7.61 0.68 7.01
N PHE A 296 -7.05 1.86 6.76
CA PHE A 296 -6.05 2.50 7.60
C PHE A 296 -6.62 3.71 8.34
N LYS A 297 -6.31 3.79 9.63
CA LYS A 297 -6.23 5.03 10.39
C LYS A 297 -4.75 5.27 10.70
N LEU A 298 -4.19 6.37 10.22
CA LEU A 298 -2.83 6.82 10.57
C LEU A 298 -2.90 8.03 11.50
N ALA A 299 -2.22 7.96 12.64
CA ALA A 299 -2.12 8.97 13.69
C ALA A 299 -1.09 8.56 14.77
N GLN A 300 -0.34 9.53 15.30
CA GLN A 300 0.65 9.35 16.39
C GLN A 300 0.19 8.54 17.61
N SER A 301 -1.12 8.37 17.84
CA SER A 301 -1.60 7.37 18.80
C SER A 301 -2.88 6.69 18.34
N GLY A 302 -2.94 5.36 18.53
CA GLY A 302 -4.07 4.53 18.12
C GLY A 302 -4.27 4.48 16.61
N SER A 303 -3.19 4.38 15.84
CA SER A 303 -3.26 3.94 14.45
C SER A 303 -3.73 2.48 14.37
N GLU A 304 -4.39 2.14 13.27
CA GLU A 304 -4.95 0.81 13.05
C GLU A 304 -5.01 0.45 11.57
N LEU A 305 -4.62 -0.78 11.23
CA LEU A 305 -5.03 -1.48 10.02
C LEU A 305 -6.21 -2.39 10.37
N THR A 306 -7.41 -2.02 9.93
CA THR A 306 -8.60 -2.90 9.96
C THR A 306 -8.54 -3.83 8.75
N LEU A 307 -8.72 -5.15 8.94
CA LEU A 307 -8.78 -6.15 7.87
C LEU A 307 -10.16 -6.80 7.80
N GLY A 308 -10.70 -7.00 6.60
CA GLY A 308 -11.99 -7.69 6.42
C GLY A 308 -13.19 -6.86 6.84
N GLY A 309 -13.13 -5.54 6.68
CA GLY A 309 -14.16 -4.59 7.07
C GLY A 309 -13.63 -3.18 7.30
N THR A 310 -14.30 -2.44 8.18
CA THR A 310 -13.94 -1.08 8.63
C THR A 310 -14.25 -0.92 10.12
N ASN A 311 -13.57 0.02 10.77
CA ASN A 311 -13.77 0.35 12.17
C ASN A 311 -14.62 1.63 12.30
N ASN A 312 -15.92 1.46 12.54
CA ASN A 312 -16.89 2.55 12.69
C ASN A 312 -16.68 3.44 13.92
N ALA A 313 -15.70 3.17 14.78
CA ALA A 313 -15.27 4.08 15.86
C ALA A 313 -14.09 4.99 15.45
N SER A 314 -13.44 4.72 14.31
CA SER A 314 -12.29 5.47 13.79
C SER A 314 -12.67 6.63 12.86
N PHE A 315 -13.93 6.70 12.41
CA PHE A 315 -14.41 7.73 11.49
C PHE A 315 -15.85 8.19 11.79
N THR A 316 -16.23 9.31 11.19
CA THR A 316 -17.57 9.91 11.26
C THR A 316 -18.12 10.23 9.87
N GLY A 317 -19.46 10.26 9.77
CA GLY A 317 -20.16 10.46 8.50
C GLY A 317 -20.20 9.19 7.64
N ASN A 318 -20.30 9.38 6.33
CA ASN A 318 -20.25 8.30 5.33
C ASN A 318 -18.86 8.21 4.71
N ILE A 319 -18.47 7.02 4.25
CA ILE A 319 -17.28 6.83 3.41
C ILE A 319 -17.63 7.24 1.97
N GLU A 320 -16.82 8.11 1.38
CA GLU A 320 -16.91 8.56 -0.01
C GLU A 320 -16.00 7.69 -0.88
N PHE A 321 -16.58 6.81 -1.71
CA PHE A 321 -15.84 5.85 -2.53
C PHE A 321 -15.63 6.31 -3.97
N HIS A 322 -14.38 6.24 -4.43
CA HIS A 322 -13.94 6.53 -5.79
C HIS A 322 -13.40 5.25 -6.43
N LYS A 323 -13.88 4.91 -7.63
CA LYS A 323 -13.43 3.70 -8.35
C LYS A 323 -12.01 3.87 -8.86
N LEU A 324 -11.26 2.77 -8.90
CA LEU A 324 -9.92 2.76 -9.48
C LEU A 324 -9.97 3.14 -10.97
N SER A 325 -9.09 4.05 -11.41
CA SER A 325 -8.91 4.40 -12.83
C SER A 325 -8.22 3.28 -13.62
N SER A 326 -7.41 2.48 -12.92
CA SER A 326 -6.72 1.30 -13.42
C SER A 326 -6.70 0.21 -12.36
N ALA A 327 -6.98 -1.04 -12.76
CA ALA A 327 -6.79 -2.22 -11.92
C ALA A 327 -5.37 -2.84 -12.07
N VAL A 328 -4.44 -2.15 -12.71
CA VAL A 328 -3.07 -2.63 -12.96
C VAL A 328 -2.12 -2.12 -11.88
N GLY A 329 -1.92 -2.96 -10.87
CA GLY A 329 -0.84 -2.84 -9.88
C GLY A 329 -1.13 -1.89 -8.71
N TYR A 330 -1.49 -0.65 -9.00
CA TYR A 330 -1.61 0.41 -7.99
C TYR A 330 -3.05 0.77 -7.64
N TRP A 331 -3.24 1.22 -6.41
CA TRP A 331 -4.46 1.88 -5.94
C TRP A 331 -4.54 3.31 -6.50
N ILE A 332 -4.82 3.44 -7.81
CA ILE A 332 -4.97 4.72 -8.51
C ILE A 332 -6.44 5.09 -8.67
N ILE A 333 -6.84 6.27 -8.21
CA ILE A 333 -8.15 6.88 -8.52
C ILE A 333 -7.98 8.11 -9.43
N GLY A 334 -8.94 8.33 -10.33
CA GLY A 334 -8.95 9.41 -11.31
C GLY A 334 -9.92 10.56 -10.98
N ASP A 335 -10.05 11.51 -11.90
CA ASP A 335 -10.89 12.72 -11.76
C ASP A 335 -10.56 13.61 -10.55
N GLY A 336 -9.34 13.48 -10.02
CA GLY A 336 -8.87 14.23 -8.87
C GLY A 336 -8.62 15.71 -9.15
N SER A 337 -8.56 16.48 -8.08
CA SER A 337 -8.18 17.89 -8.08
C SER A 337 -7.50 18.25 -6.77
N VAL A 338 -6.62 19.25 -6.82
CA VAL A 338 -5.93 19.81 -5.66
C VAL A 338 -6.12 21.32 -5.62
N THR A 339 -6.43 21.86 -4.44
CA THR A 339 -6.63 23.28 -4.21
C THR A 339 -5.64 23.84 -3.20
N VAL A 340 -5.17 25.07 -3.42
CA VAL A 340 -4.40 25.89 -2.46
C VAL A 340 -5.19 27.14 -2.12
N GLY A 341 -5.43 27.40 -0.83
CA GLY A 341 -6.16 28.59 -0.36
C GLY A 341 -7.55 28.74 -1.02
N GLY A 342 -8.24 27.61 -1.20
CA GLY A 342 -9.55 27.54 -1.87
C GLY A 342 -9.54 27.71 -3.40
N LYS A 343 -8.38 27.74 -4.06
CA LYS A 343 -8.25 27.83 -5.53
C LYS A 343 -7.69 26.53 -6.11
N THR A 344 -8.28 26.01 -7.17
CA THR A 344 -7.74 24.85 -7.91
C THR A 344 -6.35 25.16 -8.46
N SER A 345 -5.37 24.32 -8.12
CA SER A 345 -4.00 24.37 -8.65
C SER A 345 -3.79 23.33 -9.76
N ALA A 346 -4.42 22.16 -9.64
CA ALA A 346 -4.53 21.17 -10.72
C ALA A 346 -5.86 20.41 -10.60
N SER A 347 -6.33 19.85 -11.72
CA SER A 347 -7.60 19.13 -11.84
C SER A 347 -7.54 18.13 -12.99
N GLN A 348 -8.36 17.08 -12.93
CA GLN A 348 -8.25 15.91 -13.80
C GLN A 348 -6.91 15.17 -13.61
N ILE A 349 -6.38 15.22 -12.38
CA ILE A 349 -5.20 14.46 -11.97
C ILE A 349 -5.60 13.04 -11.55
N GLN A 350 -4.67 12.11 -11.65
CA GLN A 350 -4.77 10.78 -11.04
C GLN A 350 -3.96 10.75 -9.75
N THR A 351 -4.37 9.95 -8.77
CA THR A 351 -3.70 9.86 -7.47
C THR A 351 -3.52 8.40 -7.06
N ILE A 352 -2.27 7.97 -6.91
CA ILE A 352 -1.88 6.73 -6.23
C ILE A 352 -1.99 6.97 -4.72
N ILE A 353 -2.63 6.07 -3.97
CA ILE A 353 -2.70 6.13 -2.50
C ILE A 353 -1.77 5.05 -1.90
N ASP A 354 -0.73 5.49 -1.20
CA ASP A 354 0.44 4.67 -0.87
C ASP A 354 0.90 4.84 0.59
N SER A 355 0.53 3.91 1.47
CA SER A 355 0.95 3.89 2.88
C SER A 355 2.44 3.58 3.11
N GLY A 356 3.15 3.07 2.10
CA GLY A 356 4.58 2.83 2.19
C GLY A 356 5.42 4.03 1.71
N SER A 357 4.88 5.25 1.77
CA SER A 357 5.49 6.50 1.29
C SER A 357 5.10 7.67 2.18
N THR A 358 6.06 8.45 2.68
CA THR A 358 5.80 9.45 3.74
C THR A 358 5.16 10.75 3.22
N ILE A 359 5.64 11.26 2.10
CA ILE A 359 5.30 12.59 1.57
C ILE A 359 4.53 12.51 0.25
N ILE A 360 3.86 13.61 -0.11
CA ILE A 360 3.22 13.73 -1.41
C ILE A 360 4.29 13.98 -2.47
N THR A 361 4.28 13.19 -3.53
CA THR A 361 5.08 13.43 -4.73
C THR A 361 4.16 13.81 -5.88
N ALA A 362 4.42 14.97 -6.48
CA ALA A 362 3.67 15.51 -7.61
C ALA A 362 4.61 15.67 -8.82
N PRO A 363 4.10 15.59 -10.07
CA PRO A 363 4.88 15.93 -11.26
C PRO A 363 5.49 17.33 -11.11
N THR A 364 6.78 17.50 -11.39
CA THR A 364 7.54 18.72 -10.98
C THR A 364 6.87 20.03 -11.42
N ALA A 365 6.37 20.11 -12.65
CA ALA A 365 5.68 21.31 -13.14
C ALA A 365 4.35 21.62 -12.39
N ALA A 366 3.69 20.60 -11.87
CA ALA A 366 2.47 20.74 -11.06
C ALA A 366 2.80 21.13 -9.60
N ALA A 367 3.92 20.63 -9.05
CA ALA A 367 4.46 21.09 -7.77
C ALA A 367 4.91 22.57 -7.85
N ASP A 368 5.64 22.94 -8.91
CA ASP A 368 6.04 24.32 -9.19
C ASP A 368 4.83 25.26 -9.25
N ALA A 369 3.78 24.88 -9.99
CA ALA A 369 2.55 25.68 -10.09
C ALA A 369 1.81 25.80 -8.74
N LEU A 370 1.80 24.73 -7.94
CA LEU A 370 1.21 24.72 -6.60
C LEU A 370 1.95 25.69 -5.68
N TRP A 371 3.26 25.56 -5.55
CA TRP A 371 4.04 26.40 -4.64
C TRP A 371 4.17 27.85 -5.11
N GLN A 372 4.17 28.13 -6.42
CA GLN A 372 4.05 29.50 -6.95
C GLN A 372 2.75 30.22 -6.55
N SER A 373 1.71 29.48 -6.15
CA SER A 373 0.46 30.08 -5.62
C SER A 373 0.53 30.44 -4.13
N VAL A 374 1.55 29.96 -3.40
CA VAL A 374 1.76 30.19 -1.97
C VAL A 374 2.62 31.43 -1.75
N GLN A 375 2.11 32.41 -1.01
CA GLN A 375 2.84 33.67 -0.79
C GLN A 375 4.10 33.45 0.05
N GLY A 376 5.26 33.81 -0.52
CA GLY A 376 6.56 33.69 0.13
C GLY A 376 7.20 32.30 0.01
N ALA A 377 6.57 31.36 -0.71
CA ALA A 377 7.18 30.06 -0.98
C ALA A 377 8.32 30.15 -2.00
N GLN A 378 9.30 29.25 -1.86
CA GLN A 378 10.50 29.19 -2.70
C GLN A 378 10.85 27.74 -3.02
N ALA A 379 11.53 27.50 -4.15
CA ALA A 379 12.08 26.18 -4.46
C ALA A 379 13.27 25.85 -3.55
N PHE A 380 13.38 24.59 -3.13
CA PHE A 380 14.37 24.08 -2.21
C PHE A 380 15.04 22.81 -2.77
N GLU A 381 15.89 22.16 -1.99
CA GLU A 381 16.68 21.01 -2.44
C GLU A 381 15.81 19.78 -2.81
N GLN A 382 16.31 18.96 -3.73
CA GLN A 382 15.66 17.75 -4.25
C GLN A 382 14.23 17.90 -4.80
N GLY A 383 13.82 19.11 -5.19
CA GLY A 383 12.45 19.39 -5.66
C GLY A 383 11.44 19.57 -4.52
N MET A 384 11.90 19.76 -3.28
CA MET A 384 11.06 20.26 -2.19
C MET A 384 10.93 21.78 -2.28
N TYR A 385 10.09 22.37 -1.44
CA TYR A 385 9.81 23.81 -1.42
C TYR A 385 9.71 24.30 0.03
N THR A 386 10.00 25.58 0.26
CA THR A 386 9.77 26.24 1.55
C THR A 386 8.52 27.12 1.52
N PHE A 387 8.01 27.48 2.70
CA PHE A 387 6.99 28.51 2.90
C PHE A 387 7.18 29.17 4.29
N PRO A 388 6.63 30.38 4.55
CA PRO A 388 6.77 31.03 5.85
C PRO A 388 6.08 30.24 6.97
N CYS A 389 6.82 29.87 8.02
CA CYS A 389 6.37 28.96 9.09
C CYS A 389 5.10 29.39 9.84
N ASP A 390 4.76 30.68 9.84
CA ASP A 390 3.55 31.22 10.48
C ASP A 390 2.30 31.26 9.56
N SER A 391 2.50 30.93 8.28
CA SER A 391 1.56 31.13 7.17
C SER A 391 1.45 29.86 6.31
N ALA A 392 1.25 28.71 6.95
CA ALA A 392 1.14 27.41 6.28
C ALA A 392 0.00 27.38 5.25
N PRO A 393 0.21 26.81 4.04
CA PRO A 393 -0.79 26.80 2.99
C PRO A 393 -1.94 25.83 3.32
N GLU A 394 -3.18 26.29 3.12
CA GLU A 394 -4.36 25.43 3.12
C GLU A 394 -4.37 24.61 1.81
N VAL A 395 -3.98 23.33 1.89
CA VAL A 395 -4.02 22.39 0.76
C VAL A 395 -5.13 21.36 0.97
N ALA A 396 -5.90 21.06 -0.08
CA ALA A 396 -6.93 20.03 -0.04
C ALA A 396 -7.07 19.28 -1.37
N PHE A 397 -7.43 18.00 -1.31
CA PHE A 397 -7.72 17.14 -2.47
C PHE A 397 -9.22 16.84 -2.59
N SER A 398 -9.71 16.61 -3.80
CA SER A 398 -11.10 16.17 -4.04
C SER A 398 -11.26 15.44 -5.37
N TRP A 399 -12.09 14.40 -5.38
CA TRP A 399 -12.40 13.55 -6.54
C TRP A 399 -13.91 13.59 -6.87
N GLY A 400 -14.49 14.80 -6.81
CA GLY A 400 -15.87 15.09 -7.24
C GLY A 400 -16.92 15.22 -6.13
N GLY A 401 -16.59 14.87 -4.88
CA GLY A 401 -17.47 15.07 -3.72
C GLY A 401 -16.87 16.04 -2.69
N LYS A 402 -16.42 15.55 -1.54
CA LYS A 402 -15.88 16.37 -0.45
C LYS A 402 -14.45 16.84 -0.77
N SER A 403 -14.07 18.00 -0.22
CA SER A 403 -12.67 18.45 -0.10
C SER A 403 -12.03 17.89 1.17
N TRP A 404 -10.90 17.21 1.00
CA TRP A 404 -10.11 16.58 2.06
C TRP A 404 -8.84 17.40 2.30
N SER A 405 -8.89 18.30 3.28
CA SER A 405 -7.79 19.19 3.64
C SER A 405 -6.69 18.45 4.41
N ILE A 406 -5.43 18.80 4.10
CA ILE A 406 -4.24 18.38 4.85
C ILE A 406 -4.03 19.39 5.98
N SER A 407 -3.71 18.93 7.19
CA SER A 407 -3.51 19.83 8.33
C SER A 407 -2.26 20.70 8.18
N ALA A 408 -2.27 21.87 8.83
CA ALA A 408 -1.12 22.77 8.90
C ALA A 408 0.10 22.18 9.63
N ASN A 409 -0.06 21.04 10.32
CA ASN A 409 1.06 20.26 10.87
C ASN A 409 1.64 19.32 9.81
N ASP A 410 0.79 18.55 9.12
CA ASP A 410 1.24 17.52 8.16
C ASP A 410 1.88 18.11 6.91
N ILE A 411 1.43 19.31 6.49
CA ILE A 411 2.06 20.03 5.38
C ILE A 411 3.45 20.61 5.73
N ASN A 412 3.86 20.57 7.00
CA ASN A 412 5.01 21.28 7.57
C ASN A 412 6.07 20.33 8.12
N LEU A 413 7.13 20.09 7.34
CA LEU A 413 8.25 19.22 7.69
C LEU A 413 9.32 19.89 8.59
N GLY A 414 8.98 20.98 9.28
CA GLY A 414 9.89 21.69 10.20
C GLY A 414 10.64 22.86 9.56
N GLN A 415 11.38 23.60 10.40
CA GLN A 415 12.15 24.79 9.98
C GLN A 415 13.36 24.38 9.12
N VAL A 416 13.74 25.17 8.12
CA VAL A 416 14.94 24.90 7.28
C VAL A 416 16.22 24.78 8.13
N GLU A 417 16.35 25.63 9.16
CA GLU A 417 17.40 25.60 10.19
C GLU A 417 16.86 26.21 11.50
N GLU A 418 17.58 26.06 12.62
CA GLU A 418 17.10 26.49 13.94
C GLU A 418 16.79 27.99 13.96
N GLY A 419 15.52 28.34 14.20
CA GLY A 419 15.09 29.74 14.24
C GLY A 419 14.78 30.39 12.89
N SER A 420 14.86 29.64 11.77
CA SER A 420 14.46 30.13 10.44
C SER A 420 12.99 30.60 10.40
N SER A 421 12.69 31.62 9.61
CA SER A 421 11.30 32.02 9.30
C SER A 421 10.58 31.02 8.40
N ASP A 422 11.33 30.15 7.72
CA ASP A 422 10.87 29.35 6.59
C ASP A 422 10.88 27.86 6.97
N CYS A 423 9.81 27.17 6.61
CA CYS A 423 9.54 25.76 6.89
C CYS A 423 9.45 24.98 5.57
N VAL A 424 9.84 23.70 5.57
CA VAL A 424 9.81 22.84 4.37
C VAL A 424 8.43 22.22 4.20
N GLY A 425 7.94 22.18 2.96
CA GLY A 425 6.61 21.67 2.59
C GLY A 425 6.59 20.18 2.26
N ALA A 426 5.54 19.47 2.70
CA ALA A 426 5.36 18.03 2.49
C ALA A 426 4.83 17.62 1.09
N ILE A 427 5.03 18.48 0.07
CA ILE A 427 4.70 18.22 -1.34
C ILE A 427 5.95 18.48 -2.17
N ALA A 428 6.59 17.40 -2.65
CA ALA A 428 7.78 17.45 -3.48
C ALA A 428 7.44 17.30 -4.98
N GLY A 429 8.20 17.99 -5.82
CA GLY A 429 8.20 17.84 -7.27
C GLY A 429 9.14 16.72 -7.72
N GLY A 430 8.62 15.72 -8.42
CA GLY A 430 9.42 14.61 -8.94
C GLY A 430 8.73 13.86 -10.07
N ASP A 431 9.54 13.16 -10.85
CA ASP A 431 9.07 12.14 -11.79
C ASP A 431 9.21 10.75 -11.14
N LEU A 432 8.15 9.94 -11.26
CA LEU A 432 8.06 8.56 -10.80
C LEU A 432 7.82 7.57 -11.96
N GLY A 433 7.80 8.05 -13.21
CA GLY A 433 7.57 7.26 -14.42
C GLY A 433 6.09 7.05 -14.79
N PHE A 434 5.16 7.75 -14.12
CA PHE A 434 3.72 7.53 -14.30
C PHE A 434 3.03 8.47 -15.31
N GLY A 435 3.58 9.66 -15.57
CA GLY A 435 2.95 10.69 -16.40
C GLY A 435 3.07 12.09 -15.78
N ASP A 436 2.52 13.11 -16.45
CA ASP A 436 2.45 14.50 -15.99
C ASP A 436 1.15 14.84 -15.25
N ASP A 437 0.19 13.90 -15.20
CA ASP A 437 -1.09 13.99 -14.48
C ASP A 437 -1.15 13.16 -13.18
N VAL A 438 -0.20 12.25 -12.96
CA VAL A 438 -0.25 11.28 -11.85
C VAL A 438 0.53 11.76 -10.63
N TRP A 439 -0.17 11.86 -9.50
CA TRP A 439 0.37 12.20 -8.17
C TRP A 439 0.45 10.94 -7.29
N LEU A 440 1.34 10.95 -6.32
CA LEU A 440 1.39 9.97 -5.23
C LEU A 440 1.03 10.67 -3.92
N LEU A 441 0.01 10.15 -3.23
CA LEU A 441 -0.45 10.63 -1.92
C LEU A 441 -0.10 9.61 -0.85
N GLY A 442 0.94 9.92 -0.09
CA GLY A 442 1.41 9.13 1.04
C GLY A 442 0.80 9.54 2.40
N ASP A 443 1.49 9.20 3.48
CA ASP A 443 1.05 9.43 4.87
C ASP A 443 0.65 10.86 5.19
N THR A 444 1.35 11.83 4.59
CA THR A 444 1.00 13.26 4.65
C THR A 444 -0.49 13.52 4.34
N PHE A 445 -1.06 12.77 3.39
CA PHE A 445 -2.49 12.78 3.11
C PHE A 445 -3.26 11.77 3.99
N MET A 446 -2.80 10.52 4.08
CA MET A 446 -3.53 9.44 4.78
C MET A 446 -3.71 9.68 6.29
N LYS A 447 -2.87 10.49 6.95
CA LYS A 447 -3.07 10.95 8.34
C LYS A 447 -4.29 11.87 8.53
N ASN A 448 -4.83 12.45 7.46
CA ASN A 448 -5.95 13.38 7.53
C ASN A 448 -7.32 12.73 7.26
N VAL A 449 -7.35 11.46 6.83
CA VAL A 449 -8.56 10.74 6.42
C VAL A 449 -8.55 9.28 6.86
N TYR A 450 -9.71 8.74 7.24
CA TYR A 450 -9.84 7.29 7.33
C TYR A 450 -9.90 6.72 5.91
N THR A 451 -8.91 5.90 5.55
CA THR A 451 -8.72 5.42 4.18
C THR A 451 -9.13 3.96 4.08
N VAL A 452 -10.08 3.65 3.22
CA VAL A 452 -10.60 2.29 2.98
C VAL A 452 -10.19 1.84 1.59
N PHE A 453 -9.61 0.65 1.47
CA PHE A 453 -9.27 0.00 0.21
C PHE A 453 -10.22 -1.17 0.00
N ASP A 454 -10.96 -1.12 -1.11
CA ASP A 454 -11.95 -2.11 -1.51
C ASP A 454 -11.40 -2.93 -2.67
N ALA A 455 -11.09 -4.20 -2.40
CA ALA A 455 -10.43 -5.12 -3.32
C ALA A 455 -11.41 -5.95 -4.18
N ASP A 456 -12.72 -5.65 -4.16
CA ASP A 456 -13.69 -6.33 -5.02
C ASP A 456 -13.46 -6.04 -6.53
N GLN A 457 -14.22 -6.71 -7.39
CA GLN A 457 -14.06 -6.59 -8.83
C GLN A 457 -14.37 -5.16 -9.32
N ASN A 458 -13.38 -4.51 -9.94
CA ASN A 458 -13.37 -3.07 -10.26
C ASN A 458 -13.37 -2.20 -8.99
N GLY A 459 -12.50 -2.56 -8.04
CA GLY A 459 -12.38 -2.01 -6.69
C GLY A 459 -12.24 -0.49 -6.58
N SER A 460 -12.23 -0.02 -5.34
CA SER A 460 -12.38 1.40 -5.01
C SER A 460 -11.54 1.84 -3.80
N ILE A 461 -11.37 3.15 -3.64
CA ILE A 461 -10.78 3.77 -2.45
C ILE A 461 -11.82 4.66 -1.82
N GLY A 462 -12.05 4.48 -0.52
CA GLY A 462 -13.03 5.21 0.28
C GLY A 462 -12.36 6.15 1.27
N PHE A 463 -12.85 7.39 1.37
CA PHE A 463 -12.38 8.36 2.37
C PHE A 463 -13.50 8.73 3.35
N ALA A 464 -13.20 8.74 4.65
CA ALA A 464 -14.10 9.23 5.69
C ALA A 464 -13.39 10.20 6.65
N GLN A 465 -14.18 11.03 7.34
CA GLN A 465 -13.65 11.98 8.32
C GLN A 465 -13.19 11.24 9.57
N LEU A 466 -11.93 11.39 10.00
CA LEU A 466 -11.45 10.83 11.27
C LEU A 466 -12.31 11.31 12.46
N ALA A 467 -12.52 10.43 13.44
CA ALA A 467 -13.39 10.63 14.60
C ALA A 467 -12.73 11.38 15.78
#